data_AF-A0A367WB17-F1
#
_entry.id   AF-A0A367WB17-F1
#
_cell.length_a   1.000
_cell.length_b   1.000
_cell.length_c   1.000
_cell.angle_alpha   90.00
_cell.angle_beta   90.00
_cell.angle_gamma   90.00
#
_symmetry.space_group_name_H-M   'P 1'
#
loop_
_entity.id
_entity.type
_entity.pdbx_description
1 polymer ?
#
loop_
_entity_poly.entity_id
_entity_poly.type
_entity_poly.pdbx_seq_one_letter_code
_entity_poly.pdbx_strand_id
1 'polypeptide(L)'
;MLYHTLAEWGLTNPRSDYYNFWQSILNDPFERLSAMVLAIHNDHCIGIGFAHWRPYFFDGCRSVVFMVAPAYRNRGVGDVLKDGMDRVFRQHGLTHQYALVLPEDAELIPFLERCGFMENLSERSFRYCWDGGHYSYTPVPGLSLHHFDRDHFDPEIASDLADFYNRAYITEHVHPTVTGDLIAKLIKTDNTWMIIARDDVTGQIAACTECTDFGMFSGIAVLRPWWGTGLAKWITGYALDQFQEMGIKPLWSMVREKNAASIRLHKSVGSYENGSCRHFISAVPN
;
A
#
# COMPACT_ATOMS: atom_id res chain seq x y z
N MET A 1 27.09 1.43 0.82
CA MET A 1 26.65 2.79 0.43
C MET A 1 25.24 3.08 0.93
N LEU A 2 24.20 2.37 0.46
CA LEU A 2 22.79 2.62 0.87
C LEU A 2 22.60 2.69 2.40
N TYR A 3 23.07 1.69 3.15
CA TYR A 3 22.97 1.70 4.63
C TYR A 3 23.56 2.96 5.27
N HIS A 4 24.77 3.35 4.86
CA HIS A 4 25.44 4.55 5.40
C HIS A 4 24.63 5.82 5.12
N THR A 5 24.08 5.96 3.91
CA THR A 5 23.22 7.08 3.54
C THR A 5 21.95 7.16 4.37
N LEU A 6 21.27 6.02 4.54
CA LEU A 6 20.07 5.95 5.37
C LEU A 6 20.38 6.27 6.84
N ALA A 7 21.54 5.84 7.35
CA ALA A 7 21.99 6.16 8.70
C ALA A 7 22.29 7.66 8.87
N GLU A 8 22.95 8.30 7.91
CA GLU A 8 23.19 9.75 7.90
C GLU A 8 21.88 10.55 7.86
N TRP A 9 20.86 10.04 7.18
CA TRP A 9 19.52 10.64 7.13
C TRP A 9 18.65 10.29 8.34
N GLY A 10 19.18 9.51 9.29
CA GLY A 10 18.48 9.08 10.50
C GLY A 10 17.39 8.03 10.27
N LEU A 11 17.32 7.43 9.08
CA LEU A 11 16.29 6.48 8.68
C LEU A 11 16.54 5.05 9.20
N THR A 12 17.76 4.77 9.66
CA THR A 12 18.09 3.53 10.38
C THR A 12 18.05 3.71 11.91
N ASN A 13 17.59 4.86 12.41
CA ASN A 13 17.39 5.06 13.84
C ASN A 13 16.07 4.39 14.28
N PRO A 14 16.04 3.55 15.32
CA PRO A 14 14.80 2.95 15.84
C PRO A 14 13.70 3.94 16.23
N ARG A 15 14.05 5.22 16.43
CA ARG A 15 13.09 6.31 16.70
C ARG A 15 12.51 6.96 15.44
N SER A 16 12.96 6.59 14.26
CA SER A 16 12.40 7.08 12.99
C SER A 16 11.10 6.37 12.69
N ASP A 17 10.07 7.10 12.27
CA ASP A 17 8.79 6.54 11.81
C ASP A 17 8.97 5.61 10.59
N TYR A 18 10.09 5.75 9.87
CA TYR A 18 10.42 4.94 8.70
C TYR A 18 11.40 3.79 8.99
N TYR A 19 11.77 3.57 10.25
CA TYR A 19 12.76 2.56 10.63
C TYR A 19 12.38 1.16 10.13
N ASN A 20 11.18 0.68 10.46
CA ASN A 20 10.73 -0.66 10.10
C ASN A 20 10.65 -0.85 8.58
N PHE A 21 10.23 0.19 7.86
CA PHE A 21 10.22 0.19 6.40
C PHE A 21 11.63 0.01 5.81
N TRP A 22 12.60 0.79 6.28
CA TRP A 22 13.97 0.70 5.77
C TRP A 22 14.70 -0.56 6.21
N GLN A 23 14.46 -1.06 7.42
CA GLN A 23 15.00 -2.36 7.84
C GLN A 23 14.48 -3.49 6.95
N SER A 24 13.19 -3.46 6.61
CA SER A 24 12.59 -4.41 5.67
C SER A 24 13.30 -4.41 4.31
N ILE A 25 13.53 -3.23 3.72
CA ILE A 25 14.26 -3.11 2.44
C ILE A 25 15.73 -3.53 2.58
N LEU A 26 16.42 -3.15 3.65
CA LEU A 26 17.83 -3.46 3.84
C LEU A 26 18.09 -4.95 4.05
N ASN A 27 17.14 -5.66 4.68
CA ASN A 27 17.24 -7.10 4.93
C ASN A 27 17.00 -7.93 3.66
N ASP A 28 16.10 -7.48 2.78
CA ASP A 28 15.76 -8.21 1.55
C ASP A 28 15.39 -7.27 0.39
N PRO A 29 16.36 -6.55 -0.20
CA PRO A 29 16.06 -5.53 -1.19
C PRO A 29 15.51 -6.10 -2.49
N PHE A 30 15.94 -7.31 -2.88
CA PHE A 30 15.56 -7.91 -4.16
C PHE A 30 14.15 -8.50 -4.15
N GLU A 31 13.65 -8.93 -2.99
CA GLU A 31 12.25 -9.33 -2.88
C GLU A 31 11.31 -8.12 -2.77
N ARG A 32 11.76 -7.02 -2.15
CA ARG A 32 10.96 -5.84 -1.84
C ARG A 32 10.88 -4.81 -2.97
N LEU A 33 11.86 -4.76 -3.88
CA LEU A 33 11.99 -3.72 -4.89
C LEU A 33 12.09 -4.31 -6.31
N SER A 34 11.39 -3.68 -7.26
CA SER A 34 11.60 -3.95 -8.70
C SER A 34 12.83 -3.25 -9.25
N ALA A 35 13.19 -2.12 -8.65
CA ALA A 35 14.25 -1.24 -9.12
C ALA A 35 14.73 -0.31 -8.01
N MET A 36 16.01 0.08 -8.07
CA MET A 36 16.58 1.12 -7.23
C MET A 36 17.67 1.87 -8.01
N VAL A 37 17.70 3.18 -7.86
CA VAL A 37 18.70 4.08 -8.42
C VAL A 37 19.24 5.00 -7.33
N LEU A 38 20.52 5.33 -7.41
CA LEU A 38 21.21 6.19 -6.45
C LEU A 38 21.82 7.37 -7.21
N ALA A 39 21.62 8.58 -6.70
CA ALA A 39 22.32 9.78 -7.17
C ALA A 39 23.55 9.99 -6.28
N ILE A 40 24.74 9.98 -6.88
CA ILE A 40 26.02 10.05 -6.16
C ILE A 40 26.77 11.32 -6.56
N HIS A 41 27.30 12.04 -5.57
CA HIS A 41 28.14 13.21 -5.76
C HIS A 41 29.34 13.15 -4.80
N ASN A 42 30.56 13.20 -5.33
CA ASN A 42 31.82 13.07 -4.57
C ASN A 42 31.81 11.84 -3.63
N ASP A 43 31.44 10.67 -4.16
CA ASP A 43 31.31 9.40 -3.41
C ASP A 43 30.25 9.38 -2.29
N HIS A 44 29.42 10.41 -2.18
CA HIS A 44 28.27 10.46 -1.28
C HIS A 44 26.96 10.25 -2.03
N CYS A 45 26.08 9.40 -1.51
CA CYS A 45 24.71 9.31 -2.04
C CYS A 45 23.90 10.51 -1.57
N ILE A 46 23.41 11.30 -2.53
CA ILE A 46 22.64 12.52 -2.30
C ILE A 46 21.15 12.36 -2.64
N GLY A 47 20.77 11.20 -3.18
CA GLY A 47 19.39 10.89 -3.53
C GLY A 47 19.18 9.40 -3.79
N ILE A 48 17.99 8.90 -3.48
CA ILE A 48 17.57 7.52 -3.68
C ILE A 48 16.24 7.54 -4.44
N GLY A 49 16.15 6.78 -5.52
CA GLY A 49 14.89 6.45 -6.18
C GLY A 49 14.68 4.94 -6.08
N PHE A 50 13.49 4.49 -5.75
CA PHE A 50 13.18 3.06 -5.79
C PHE A 50 11.76 2.80 -6.26
N ALA A 51 11.53 1.60 -6.78
CA ALA A 51 10.22 1.11 -7.17
C ALA A 51 9.87 -0.14 -6.39
N HIS A 52 8.67 -0.17 -5.81
CA HIS A 52 8.16 -1.36 -5.14
C HIS A 52 8.01 -2.52 -6.12
N TRP A 53 8.03 -3.75 -5.61
CA TRP A 53 7.80 -4.95 -6.43
C TRP A 53 6.33 -5.10 -6.87
N ARG A 54 5.37 -4.62 -6.06
CA ARG A 54 3.93 -4.78 -6.27
C ARG A 54 3.45 -4.01 -7.51
N PRO A 55 2.71 -4.65 -8.44
CA PRO A 55 2.09 -3.97 -9.56
C PRO A 55 0.95 -3.03 -9.13
N TYR A 56 0.78 -1.94 -9.87
CA TYR A 56 -0.35 -1.01 -9.75
C TYR A 56 -0.97 -0.81 -11.12
N PHE A 57 -2.30 -0.85 -11.25
CA PHE A 57 -3.04 -0.81 -12.52
C PHE A 57 -2.84 -2.02 -13.45
N PHE A 58 -1.59 -2.36 -13.78
CA PHE A 58 -1.22 -3.47 -14.66
C PHE A 58 0.22 -3.90 -14.38
N ASP A 59 0.61 -5.07 -14.90
CA ASP A 59 1.91 -5.68 -14.59
C ASP A 59 3.14 -4.86 -15.03
N GLY A 60 2.99 -3.96 -15.99
CA GLY A 60 4.07 -3.04 -16.40
C GLY A 60 4.27 -1.80 -15.51
N CYS A 61 3.48 -1.62 -14.44
CA CYS A 61 3.46 -0.39 -13.65
C CYS A 61 3.80 -0.63 -12.18
N ARG A 62 4.67 0.22 -11.60
CA ARG A 62 5.13 0.11 -10.21
C ARG A 62 5.07 1.44 -9.47
N SER A 63 4.77 1.38 -8.17
CA SER A 63 4.88 2.54 -7.29
C SER A 63 6.34 2.94 -7.13
N VAL A 64 6.64 4.22 -7.30
CA VAL A 64 7.97 4.80 -7.17
C VAL A 64 8.03 5.82 -6.03
N VAL A 65 9.19 5.89 -5.40
CA VAL A 65 9.53 6.87 -4.38
C VAL A 65 10.85 7.51 -4.73
N PHE A 66 10.93 8.84 -4.61
CA PHE A 66 12.15 9.61 -4.79
C PHE A 66 12.46 10.41 -3.53
N MET A 67 13.67 10.23 -3.02
CA MET A 67 14.17 10.92 -1.83
C MET A 67 15.44 11.66 -2.16
N VAL A 68 15.50 12.94 -1.78
CA VAL A 68 16.65 13.81 -1.99
C VAL A 68 17.10 14.39 -0.67
N ALA A 69 18.40 14.29 -0.40
CA ALA A 69 19.02 14.86 0.79
C ALA A 69 18.68 16.37 0.89
N PRO A 70 18.29 16.89 2.08
CA PRO A 70 17.82 18.27 2.23
C PRO A 70 18.74 19.33 1.61
N ALA A 71 20.06 19.19 1.78
CA ALA A 71 21.06 20.13 1.26
C ALA A 71 21.13 20.17 -0.30
N TYR A 72 20.59 19.15 -0.96
CA TYR A 72 20.64 18.97 -2.42
C TYR A 72 19.27 19.12 -3.11
N ARG A 73 18.22 19.44 -2.34
CA ARG A 73 16.90 19.76 -2.90
C ARG A 73 17.00 21.00 -3.81
N ASN A 74 16.17 21.03 -4.86
CA ASN A 74 16.15 22.08 -5.88
C ASN A 74 17.47 22.26 -6.67
N ARG A 75 18.34 21.23 -6.70
CA ARG A 75 19.59 21.22 -7.49
C ARG A 75 19.57 20.23 -8.66
N GLY A 76 18.38 19.81 -9.11
CA GLY A 76 18.21 18.85 -10.21
C GLY A 76 18.37 17.38 -9.83
N VAL A 77 18.64 17.04 -8.56
CA VAL A 77 18.84 15.63 -8.14
C VAL A 77 17.59 14.77 -8.38
N GLY A 78 16.40 15.32 -8.13
CA GLY A 78 15.14 14.60 -8.40
C GLY A 78 14.98 14.26 -9.88
N ASP A 79 15.34 15.18 -10.77
CA ASP A 79 15.26 14.97 -12.22
C ASP A 79 16.27 13.88 -12.65
N VAL A 80 17.50 13.90 -12.09
CA VAL A 80 18.50 12.83 -12.31
C VAL A 80 18.00 11.46 -11.84
N LEU A 81 17.32 11.39 -10.68
CA LEU A 81 16.74 10.15 -10.19
C LEU A 81 15.62 9.64 -11.09
N LYS A 82 14.75 10.53 -11.58
CA LYS A 82 13.68 10.18 -12.53
C LYS A 82 14.26 9.61 -13.83
N ASP A 83 15.24 10.28 -14.41
CA ASP A 83 15.92 9.81 -15.63
C ASP A 83 16.58 8.44 -15.44
N GLY A 84 17.24 8.25 -14.29
CA GLY A 84 17.80 6.96 -13.90
C GLY A 84 16.73 5.88 -13.80
N MET A 85 15.61 6.20 -13.16
CA MET A 85 14.49 5.27 -13.00
C MET A 85 13.86 4.90 -14.35
N ASP A 86 13.66 5.85 -15.26
CA ASP A 86 13.16 5.57 -16.62
C ASP A 86 14.06 4.59 -17.39
N ARG A 87 15.39 4.71 -17.22
CA ARG A 87 16.35 3.77 -17.84
C ARG A 87 16.22 2.37 -17.25
N VAL A 88 16.15 2.24 -15.92
CA VAL A 88 16.00 0.93 -15.26
C VAL A 88 14.65 0.29 -15.61
N PHE A 89 13.57 1.07 -15.66
CA PHE A 89 12.26 0.57 -16.06
C PHE A 89 12.29 -0.01 -17.47
N ARG A 90 12.88 0.70 -18.45
CA ARG A 90 13.07 0.16 -19.81
C ARG A 90 13.88 -1.12 -19.83
N GLN A 91 14.98 -1.19 -19.07
CA GLN A 91 15.82 -2.40 -19.00
C GLN A 91 15.05 -3.60 -18.44
N HIS A 92 14.10 -3.36 -17.53
CA HIS A 92 13.29 -4.39 -16.90
C HIS A 92 11.95 -4.64 -17.63
N GLY A 93 11.69 -3.97 -18.77
CA GLY A 93 10.43 -4.09 -19.50
C GLY A 93 9.23 -3.45 -18.80
N LEU A 94 9.45 -2.61 -17.78
CA LEU A 94 8.42 -1.83 -17.11
C LEU A 94 8.10 -0.58 -17.93
N THR A 95 6.82 -0.22 -17.98
CA THR A 95 6.32 0.80 -18.91
C THR A 95 5.78 2.04 -18.22
N HIS A 96 5.43 1.96 -16.93
CA HIS A 96 4.81 3.09 -16.23
C HIS A 96 5.27 3.20 -14.78
N GLN A 97 5.40 4.42 -14.30
CA GLN A 97 5.67 4.75 -12.90
C GLN A 97 4.40 5.30 -12.26
N TYR A 98 4.08 4.84 -11.06
CA TYR A 98 2.98 5.34 -10.24
C TYR A 98 3.53 6.07 -9.01
N ALA A 99 2.97 7.20 -8.65
CA ALA A 99 3.32 7.93 -7.43
C ALA A 99 2.06 8.27 -6.64
N LEU A 100 2.11 8.03 -5.33
CA LEU A 100 1.09 8.44 -4.37
C LEU A 100 1.58 9.69 -3.64
N VAL A 101 0.78 10.75 -3.65
CA VAL A 101 1.04 11.96 -2.87
C VAL A 101 0.06 12.00 -1.70
N LEU A 102 0.60 11.98 -0.48
CA LEU A 102 -0.16 12.17 0.75
C LEU A 102 -0.46 13.66 0.98
N PRO A 103 -1.48 13.99 1.79
CA PRO A 103 -1.87 15.38 2.06
C PRO A 103 -0.74 16.29 2.51
N GLU A 104 0.18 15.77 3.32
CA GLU A 104 1.35 16.49 3.86
C GLU A 104 2.47 16.70 2.84
N ASP A 105 2.46 15.99 1.71
CA ASP A 105 3.50 16.01 0.68
C ASP A 105 3.05 16.77 -0.59
N ALA A 106 2.01 17.61 -0.47
CA ALA A 106 1.41 18.30 -1.61
C ALA A 106 2.40 19.22 -2.36
N GLU A 107 3.46 19.67 -1.70
CA GLU A 107 4.54 20.46 -2.31
C GLU A 107 5.35 19.68 -3.35
N LEU A 108 5.25 18.36 -3.39
CA LEU A 108 5.93 17.51 -4.38
C LEU A 108 5.24 17.49 -5.74
N ILE A 109 3.99 17.95 -5.83
CA ILE A 109 3.19 17.87 -7.07
C ILE A 109 3.86 18.59 -8.25
N PRO A 110 4.38 19.83 -8.12
CA PRO A 110 5.07 20.50 -9.22
C PRO A 110 6.31 19.75 -9.72
N PHE A 111 6.98 18.98 -8.85
CA PHE A 111 8.08 18.10 -9.25
C PHE A 111 7.57 16.92 -10.09
N LEU A 112 6.50 16.26 -9.64
CA LEU A 112 5.89 15.15 -10.38
C LEU A 112 5.40 15.58 -11.76
N GLU A 113 4.66 16.69 -11.84
CA GLU A 113 4.14 17.24 -13.10
C GLU A 113 5.27 17.56 -14.09
N ARG A 114 6.35 18.19 -13.61
CA ARG A 114 7.54 18.46 -14.43
C ARG A 114 8.21 17.18 -14.94
N CYS A 115 8.19 16.13 -14.13
CA CYS A 115 8.73 14.80 -14.48
C CYS A 115 7.80 13.98 -15.38
N GLY A 116 6.72 14.58 -15.89
CA GLY A 116 5.78 13.91 -16.80
C GLY A 116 4.81 12.97 -16.11
N PHE A 117 4.62 13.11 -14.79
CA PHE A 117 3.50 12.46 -14.12
C PHE A 117 2.23 13.26 -14.31
N MET A 118 1.14 12.57 -14.64
CA MET A 118 -0.19 13.15 -14.73
C MET A 118 -1.05 12.63 -13.58
N GLU A 119 -1.81 13.52 -12.94
CA GLU A 119 -2.75 13.12 -11.91
C GLU A 119 -3.87 12.28 -12.52
N ASN A 120 -4.14 11.12 -11.92
CA ASN A 120 -5.30 10.32 -12.20
C ASN A 120 -6.48 10.75 -11.33
N LEU A 121 -7.32 11.63 -11.87
CA LEU A 121 -8.47 12.19 -11.18
C LEU A 121 -9.54 11.15 -10.81
N SER A 122 -9.64 10.02 -11.54
CA SER A 122 -10.66 8.99 -11.25
C SER A 122 -10.35 8.19 -9.98
N GLU A 123 -9.10 8.28 -9.51
CA GLU A 123 -8.56 7.50 -8.41
C GLU A 123 -8.28 8.33 -7.16
N ARG A 124 -8.74 9.60 -7.10
CA ARG A 124 -8.63 10.39 -5.86
C ARG A 124 -9.27 9.66 -4.68
N SER A 125 -8.56 9.71 -3.55
CA SER A 125 -8.98 9.07 -2.31
C SER A 125 -8.87 10.05 -1.15
N PHE A 126 -9.75 9.92 -0.19
CA PHE A 126 -9.53 10.45 1.15
C PHE A 126 -8.60 9.53 1.94
N ARG A 127 -7.74 10.11 2.77
CA ARG A 127 -7.08 9.39 3.85
C ARG A 127 -8.02 9.35 5.04
N TYR A 128 -8.35 8.17 5.54
CA TYR A 128 -9.03 8.02 6.82
C TYR A 128 -8.03 7.59 7.87
N CYS A 129 -8.03 8.25 9.02
CA CYS A 129 -7.18 7.94 10.16
C CYS A 129 -8.03 7.44 11.33
N TRP A 130 -7.45 6.59 12.17
CA TRP A 130 -8.06 6.12 13.41
C TRP A 130 -7.03 6.19 14.54
N ASP A 131 -7.41 6.84 15.64
CA ASP A 131 -6.54 7.19 16.77
C ASP A 131 -7.09 6.70 18.12
N GLY A 132 -7.98 5.70 18.12
CA GLY A 132 -8.63 5.21 19.34
C GLY A 132 -10.14 5.44 19.40
N GLY A 133 -10.75 5.89 18.30
CA GLY A 133 -12.20 6.09 18.23
C GLY A 133 -12.99 4.83 18.64
N HIS A 134 -14.07 5.01 19.39
CA HIS A 134 -14.91 3.90 19.82
C HIS A 134 -15.55 3.19 18.61
N TYR A 135 -15.54 1.86 18.66
CA TYR A 135 -16.28 1.02 17.72
C TYR A 135 -16.90 -0.16 18.44
N SER A 136 -17.84 -0.79 17.75
CA SER A 136 -18.43 -2.07 18.15
C SER A 136 -18.86 -2.79 16.89
N TYR A 137 -18.87 -4.11 16.96
CA TYR A 137 -19.31 -4.95 15.88
C TYR A 137 -20.12 -6.13 16.40
N THR A 138 -20.87 -6.75 15.49
CA THR A 138 -21.69 -7.92 15.77
C THR A 138 -21.30 -9.01 14.78
N PRO A 139 -20.97 -10.22 15.26
CA PRO A 139 -20.77 -11.37 14.39
C PRO A 139 -21.96 -11.61 13.47
N VAL A 140 -21.67 -11.95 12.22
CA VAL A 140 -22.69 -12.29 11.21
C VAL A 140 -22.91 -13.80 11.24
N PRO A 141 -24.13 -14.29 11.51
CA PRO A 141 -24.40 -15.73 11.60
C PRO A 141 -24.05 -16.49 10.32
N GLY A 142 -23.51 -17.70 10.47
CA GLY A 142 -23.11 -18.58 9.37
C GLY A 142 -21.80 -18.19 8.69
N LEU A 143 -21.05 -17.25 9.28
CA LEU A 143 -19.71 -16.89 8.84
C LEU A 143 -18.71 -17.04 9.98
N SER A 144 -17.47 -17.38 9.64
CA SER A 144 -16.34 -17.44 10.56
C SER A 144 -15.19 -16.56 10.08
N LEU A 145 -14.47 -15.91 11.03
CA LEU A 145 -13.28 -15.13 10.73
C LEU A 145 -12.01 -15.99 10.89
N HIS A 146 -11.09 -15.83 9.95
CA HIS A 146 -9.82 -16.57 9.90
C HIS A 146 -8.68 -15.58 9.71
N HIS A 147 -7.61 -15.77 10.49
CA HIS A 147 -6.37 -15.04 10.32
C HIS A 147 -5.55 -15.67 9.19
N PHE A 148 -5.00 -14.86 8.31
CA PHE A 148 -4.14 -15.29 7.22
C PHE A 148 -2.90 -14.41 7.18
N ASP A 149 -1.80 -14.96 7.65
CA ASP A 149 -0.51 -14.29 7.77
C ASP A 149 0.61 -15.24 7.36
N ARG A 150 1.86 -14.85 7.65
CA ARG A 150 3.03 -15.66 7.34
C ARG A 150 3.08 -16.99 8.09
N ASP A 151 2.61 -17.02 9.34
CA ASP A 151 2.69 -18.18 10.24
C ASP A 151 1.49 -19.14 10.04
N HIS A 152 0.41 -18.65 9.42
CA HIS A 152 -0.81 -19.36 9.07
C HIS A 152 -1.02 -19.40 7.55
N PHE A 153 0.08 -19.48 6.78
CA PHE A 153 0.02 -19.49 5.33
C PHE A 153 -0.47 -20.83 4.76
N ASP A 154 -1.44 -20.74 3.85
CA ASP A 154 -1.96 -21.86 3.07
C ASP A 154 -2.04 -21.44 1.58
N PRO A 155 -1.37 -22.16 0.66
CA PRO A 155 -1.40 -21.84 -0.77
C PRO A 155 -2.78 -22.00 -1.41
N GLU A 156 -3.66 -22.87 -0.91
CA GLU A 156 -5.03 -22.99 -1.41
C GLU A 156 -5.83 -21.74 -1.06
N ILE A 157 -5.70 -21.25 0.19
CA ILE A 157 -6.30 -19.99 0.63
C ILE A 157 -5.75 -18.80 -0.18
N ALA A 158 -4.47 -18.80 -0.53
CA ALA A 158 -3.89 -17.76 -1.38
C ALA A 158 -4.55 -17.72 -2.77
N SER A 159 -4.86 -18.88 -3.35
CA SER A 159 -5.59 -18.98 -4.62
C SER A 159 -7.04 -18.51 -4.48
N ASP A 160 -7.75 -18.93 -3.42
CA ASP A 160 -9.11 -18.48 -3.14
C ASP A 160 -9.20 -16.97 -2.95
N LEU A 161 -8.20 -16.38 -2.28
CA LEU A 161 -8.07 -14.94 -2.10
C LEU A 161 -7.86 -14.22 -3.43
N ALA A 162 -7.04 -14.77 -4.33
CA ALA A 162 -6.84 -14.18 -5.65
C ALA A 162 -8.17 -14.10 -6.42
N ASP A 163 -8.94 -15.19 -6.43
CA ASP A 163 -10.27 -15.22 -7.03
C ASP A 163 -11.25 -14.24 -6.36
N PHE A 164 -11.21 -14.14 -5.03
CA PHE A 164 -11.98 -13.16 -4.28
C PHE A 164 -11.62 -11.73 -4.68
N TYR A 165 -10.34 -11.36 -4.72
CA TYR A 165 -9.88 -10.01 -5.05
C TYR A 165 -10.31 -9.62 -6.46
N ASN A 166 -10.09 -10.50 -7.44
CA ASN A 166 -10.49 -10.24 -8.83
C ASN A 166 -12.00 -10.01 -8.99
N ARG A 167 -12.83 -10.62 -8.12
CA ARG A 167 -14.29 -10.39 -8.09
C ARG A 167 -14.67 -9.12 -7.33
N ALA A 168 -14.07 -8.90 -6.17
CA ALA A 168 -14.39 -7.75 -5.29
C ALA A 168 -13.94 -6.42 -5.88
N TYR A 169 -12.80 -6.41 -6.58
CA TYR A 169 -12.15 -5.22 -7.12
C TYR A 169 -12.25 -5.11 -8.64
N ILE A 170 -13.20 -5.82 -9.27
CA ILE A 170 -13.36 -5.84 -10.73
C ILE A 170 -13.57 -4.45 -11.36
N THR A 171 -14.04 -3.46 -10.58
CA THR A 171 -14.20 -2.06 -11.04
C THR A 171 -13.15 -1.10 -10.51
N GLU A 172 -12.10 -1.59 -9.83
CA GLU A 172 -11.05 -0.77 -9.23
C GLU A 172 -9.81 -0.79 -10.12
N HIS A 173 -9.55 0.32 -10.80
CA HIS A 173 -8.51 0.37 -11.85
C HIS A 173 -7.09 0.32 -11.29
N VAL A 174 -6.88 0.66 -10.02
CA VAL A 174 -5.53 0.63 -9.42
C VAL A 174 -5.12 -0.79 -9.04
N HIS A 175 -6.07 -1.71 -8.88
CA HIS A 175 -5.75 -3.11 -8.58
C HIS A 175 -5.38 -3.86 -9.86
N PRO A 176 -4.19 -4.46 -9.93
CA PRO A 176 -3.84 -5.38 -11.01
C PRO A 176 -4.64 -6.68 -10.87
N THR A 177 -4.64 -7.51 -11.91
CA THR A 177 -5.08 -8.91 -11.77
C THR A 177 -4.26 -9.60 -10.69
N VAL A 178 -4.96 -10.20 -9.73
CA VAL A 178 -4.35 -10.86 -8.58
C VAL A 178 -4.21 -12.35 -8.86
N THR A 179 -3.07 -12.94 -8.50
CA THR A 179 -2.81 -14.39 -8.56
C THR A 179 -2.49 -14.92 -7.16
N GLY A 180 -2.58 -16.24 -6.97
CA GLY A 180 -2.17 -16.87 -5.72
C GLY A 180 -0.71 -16.57 -5.36
N ASP A 181 0.18 -16.54 -6.36
CA ASP A 181 1.59 -16.15 -6.18
C ASP A 181 1.74 -14.70 -5.72
N LEU A 182 0.91 -13.79 -6.24
CA LEU A 182 0.90 -12.39 -5.80
C LEU A 182 0.49 -12.29 -4.33
N ILE A 183 -0.58 -12.99 -3.92
CA ILE A 183 -1.02 -13.06 -2.52
C ILE A 183 0.08 -13.67 -1.64
N ALA A 184 0.67 -14.79 -2.06
CA ALA A 184 1.75 -15.43 -1.33
C ALA A 184 2.95 -14.51 -1.15
N LYS A 185 3.30 -13.73 -2.18
CA LYS A 185 4.38 -12.75 -2.09
C LYS A 185 4.02 -11.60 -1.15
N LEU A 186 2.81 -11.04 -1.23
CA LEU A 186 2.34 -10.00 -0.28
C LEU A 186 2.50 -10.43 1.18
N ILE A 187 2.02 -11.63 1.53
CA ILE A 187 2.12 -12.14 2.91
C ILE A 187 3.57 -12.35 3.34
N LYS A 188 4.42 -12.88 2.46
CA LYS A 188 5.83 -13.18 2.80
C LYS A 188 6.72 -11.94 2.83
N THR A 189 6.44 -10.97 1.95
CA THR A 189 7.37 -9.89 1.63
C THR A 189 6.79 -8.49 1.78
N ASP A 190 5.57 -8.26 2.26
CA ASP A 190 5.03 -6.89 2.48
C ASP A 190 4.59 -6.64 3.93
N ASN A 191 5.01 -7.49 4.88
CA ASN A 191 4.57 -7.43 6.28
C ASN A 191 3.05 -7.27 6.36
N THR A 192 2.38 -8.05 5.51
CA THR A 192 0.94 -8.00 5.27
C THR A 192 0.31 -9.20 5.95
N TRP A 193 -0.84 -8.96 6.57
CA TRP A 193 -1.72 -9.98 7.11
C TRP A 193 -3.15 -9.66 6.69
N MET A 194 -4.00 -10.66 6.71
CA MET A 194 -5.38 -10.55 6.27
C MET A 194 -6.31 -11.19 7.29
N ILE A 195 -7.49 -10.59 7.46
CA ILE A 195 -8.63 -11.31 8.06
C ILE A 195 -9.58 -11.68 6.93
N ILE A 196 -10.00 -12.93 6.94
CA ILE A 196 -10.90 -13.52 5.94
C ILE A 196 -12.19 -13.91 6.65
N ALA A 197 -13.34 -13.53 6.11
CA ALA A 197 -14.62 -14.10 6.53
C ALA A 197 -15.02 -15.21 5.56
N ARG A 198 -15.25 -16.43 6.06
CA ARG A 198 -15.69 -17.59 5.27
C ARG A 198 -17.12 -17.97 5.61
N ASP A 199 -17.88 -18.36 4.59
CA ASP A 199 -19.19 -18.97 4.76
C ASP A 199 -19.03 -20.40 5.28
N ASP A 200 -19.63 -20.69 6.44
CA ASP A 200 -19.49 -21.98 7.12
C ASP A 200 -20.11 -23.13 6.32
N VAL A 201 -21.06 -22.83 5.43
CA VAL A 201 -21.73 -23.85 4.59
C VAL A 201 -20.92 -24.16 3.34
N THR A 202 -20.44 -23.12 2.65
CA THR A 202 -19.82 -23.28 1.33
C THR A 202 -18.29 -23.23 1.35
N GLY A 203 -17.69 -22.77 2.45
CA GLY A 203 -16.27 -22.47 2.56
C GLY A 203 -15.82 -21.22 1.79
N GLN A 204 -16.73 -20.57 1.05
CA GLN A 204 -16.40 -19.43 0.20
C GLN A 204 -15.98 -18.22 1.04
N ILE A 205 -14.93 -17.52 0.58
CA ILE A 205 -14.55 -16.22 1.12
C ILE A 205 -15.63 -15.18 0.80
N ALA A 206 -16.28 -14.67 1.84
CA ALA A 206 -17.32 -13.66 1.79
C ALA A 206 -16.77 -12.23 1.90
N ALA A 207 -15.70 -12.05 2.67
CA ALA A 207 -15.04 -10.75 2.87
C ALA A 207 -13.56 -10.94 3.20
N CYS A 208 -12.77 -9.90 2.94
CA CYS A 208 -11.36 -9.84 3.30
C CYS A 208 -11.00 -8.40 3.70
N THR A 209 -10.12 -8.27 4.68
CA THR A 209 -9.38 -7.03 4.93
C THR A 209 -7.88 -7.31 4.82
N GLU A 210 -7.18 -6.45 4.10
CA GLU A 210 -5.72 -6.46 3.95
C GLU A 210 -5.15 -5.41 4.88
N CYS A 211 -4.25 -5.85 5.75
CA CYS A 211 -3.65 -5.06 6.80
C CYS A 211 -2.13 -5.17 6.72
N THR A 212 -1.43 -4.15 7.20
CA THR A 212 0.04 -4.14 7.23
C THR A 212 0.56 -3.83 8.62
N ASP A 213 1.72 -4.33 8.99
CA ASP A 213 2.34 -4.09 10.31
C ASP A 213 2.70 -2.62 10.59
N PHE A 214 2.63 -1.74 9.58
CA PHE A 214 2.78 -0.29 9.72
C PHE A 214 1.44 0.46 9.89
N GLY A 215 0.34 -0.26 10.16
CA GLY A 215 -0.94 0.35 10.54
C GLY A 215 -1.81 0.81 9.36
N MET A 216 -1.64 0.23 8.17
CA MET A 216 -2.51 0.54 7.02
C MET A 216 -3.55 -0.56 6.81
N PHE A 217 -4.80 -0.15 6.57
CA PHE A 217 -5.80 -0.95 5.87
C PHE A 217 -5.66 -0.69 4.37
N SER A 218 -5.03 -1.61 3.65
CA SER A 218 -4.80 -1.47 2.20
C SER A 218 -5.99 -1.93 1.37
N GLY A 219 -6.89 -2.73 1.94
CA GLY A 219 -8.12 -3.14 1.30
C GLY A 219 -9.17 -3.63 2.30
N ILE A 220 -10.44 -3.26 2.10
CA ILE A 220 -11.59 -3.83 2.80
C ILE A 220 -12.63 -4.15 1.74
N ALA A 221 -12.95 -5.43 1.58
CA ALA A 221 -13.87 -5.89 0.56
C ALA A 221 -14.89 -6.89 1.12
N VAL A 222 -16.10 -6.80 0.60
CA VAL A 222 -17.20 -7.73 0.87
C VAL A 222 -17.86 -8.09 -0.45
N LEU A 223 -18.09 -9.37 -0.71
CA LEU A 223 -18.81 -9.80 -1.91
C LEU A 223 -20.28 -9.36 -1.83
N ARG A 224 -20.83 -9.03 -3.00
CA ARG A 224 -22.19 -8.49 -3.15
C ARG A 224 -23.30 -9.28 -2.42
N PRO A 225 -23.32 -10.62 -2.39
CA PRO A 225 -24.34 -11.38 -1.65
C PRO A 225 -24.39 -11.06 -0.15
N TRP A 226 -23.28 -10.58 0.42
CA TRP A 226 -23.14 -10.29 1.84
C TRP A 226 -23.27 -8.81 2.19
N TRP A 227 -23.62 -7.95 1.22
CA TRP A 227 -23.84 -6.53 1.47
C TRP A 227 -25.04 -6.29 2.39
N GLY A 228 -24.92 -5.31 3.28
CA GLY A 228 -25.99 -4.95 4.22
C GLY A 228 -26.10 -5.83 5.47
N THR A 229 -25.30 -6.91 5.57
CA THR A 229 -25.32 -7.83 6.73
C THR A 229 -24.56 -7.30 7.95
N GLY A 230 -23.78 -6.22 7.79
CA GLY A 230 -22.85 -5.74 8.81
C GLY A 230 -21.45 -6.37 8.71
N LEU A 231 -21.21 -7.31 7.78
CA LEU A 231 -19.94 -8.03 7.64
C LEU A 231 -18.71 -7.12 7.52
N ALA A 232 -18.80 -6.02 6.76
CA ALA A 232 -17.69 -5.07 6.65
C ALA A 232 -17.31 -4.46 8.01
N LYS A 233 -18.31 -4.12 8.85
CA LYS A 233 -18.07 -3.56 10.18
C LYS A 233 -17.48 -4.62 11.11
N TRP A 234 -17.92 -5.86 11.00
CA TRP A 234 -17.36 -6.97 11.77
C TRP A 234 -15.90 -7.23 11.46
N ILE A 235 -15.56 -7.44 10.19
CA ILE A 235 -14.17 -7.77 9.82
C ILE A 235 -13.22 -6.60 10.09
N THR A 236 -13.65 -5.36 9.86
CA THR A 236 -12.85 -4.17 10.21
C THR A 236 -12.70 -4.01 11.72
N GLY A 237 -13.77 -4.20 12.49
CA GLY A 237 -13.71 -4.12 13.95
C GLY A 237 -12.79 -5.18 14.56
N TYR A 238 -12.85 -6.41 14.05
CA TYR A 238 -11.95 -7.48 14.47
C TYR A 238 -10.48 -7.15 14.13
N ALA A 239 -10.21 -6.64 12.92
CA ALA A 239 -8.87 -6.20 12.55
C ALA A 239 -8.37 -5.00 13.40
N LEU A 240 -9.26 -4.09 13.83
CA LEU A 240 -8.91 -3.04 14.78
C LEU A 240 -8.51 -3.62 16.15
N ASP A 241 -9.20 -4.64 16.64
CA ASP A 241 -8.81 -5.35 17.87
C ASP A 241 -7.39 -5.93 17.73
N GLN A 242 -7.09 -6.58 16.59
CA GLN A 242 -5.76 -7.12 16.32
C GLN A 242 -4.67 -6.03 16.29
N PHE A 243 -4.91 -4.90 15.61
CA PHE A 243 -3.99 -3.77 15.63
C PHE A 243 -3.74 -3.23 17.05
N GLN A 244 -4.77 -3.20 17.90
CA GLN A 244 -4.64 -2.78 19.29
C GLN A 244 -3.81 -3.77 20.12
N GLU A 245 -4.04 -5.07 19.96
CA GLU A 245 -3.27 -6.13 20.62
C GLU A 245 -1.78 -6.07 20.25
N MET A 246 -1.49 -5.73 18.99
CA MET A 246 -0.12 -5.53 18.49
C MET A 246 0.50 -4.18 18.91
N GLY A 247 -0.29 -3.26 19.47
CA GLY A 247 0.18 -1.93 19.85
C GLY A 247 0.52 -1.01 18.67
N ILE A 248 0.01 -1.30 17.47
CA ILE A 248 0.30 -0.57 16.24
C ILE A 248 -0.56 0.70 16.16
N LYS A 249 0.08 1.87 16.16
CA LYS A 249 -0.54 3.19 15.95
C LYS A 249 0.46 4.15 15.28
N PRO A 250 0.00 5.14 14.47
CA PRO A 250 -1.39 5.41 14.10
C PRO A 250 -1.93 4.46 13.01
N LEU A 251 -3.26 4.32 12.91
CA LEU A 251 -3.89 3.53 11.86
C LEU A 251 -4.48 4.42 10.76
N TRP A 252 -4.41 3.96 9.52
CA TRP A 252 -4.96 4.69 8.38
C TRP A 252 -5.40 3.81 7.21
N SER A 253 -6.17 4.39 6.31
CA SER A 253 -6.62 3.76 5.07
C SER A 253 -6.79 4.80 3.95
N MET A 254 -6.87 4.32 2.72
CA MET A 254 -7.26 5.16 1.57
C MET A 254 -8.63 4.73 1.06
N VAL A 255 -9.54 5.69 0.97
CA VAL A 255 -10.91 5.46 0.53
C VAL A 255 -11.21 6.35 -0.66
N ARG A 256 -11.58 5.76 -1.82
CA ARG A 256 -11.99 6.54 -3.00
C ARG A 256 -13.05 7.57 -2.62
N GLU A 257 -12.90 8.81 -3.10
CA GLU A 257 -13.82 9.91 -2.74
C GLU A 257 -15.28 9.61 -3.14
N LYS A 258 -15.47 8.82 -4.20
CA LYS A 258 -16.78 8.34 -4.69
C LYS A 258 -17.36 7.16 -3.91
N ASN A 259 -16.61 6.51 -3.02
CA ASN A 259 -17.05 5.30 -2.33
C ASN A 259 -17.79 5.61 -1.02
N ALA A 260 -19.05 6.01 -1.15
CA ALA A 260 -19.91 6.37 -0.02
C ALA A 260 -20.10 5.23 1.01
N ALA A 261 -20.04 3.96 0.58
CA ALA A 261 -20.17 2.82 1.48
C ALA A 261 -18.95 2.69 2.40
N SER A 262 -17.74 2.75 1.83
CA SER A 262 -16.49 2.70 2.61
C SER A 262 -16.33 3.94 3.51
N ILE A 263 -16.70 5.13 3.03
CA ILE A 263 -16.72 6.34 3.87
C ILE A 263 -17.63 6.17 5.10
N ARG A 264 -18.84 5.62 4.92
CA ARG A 264 -19.75 5.34 6.05
C ARG A 264 -19.18 4.29 7.00
N LEU A 265 -18.55 3.24 6.48
CA LEU A 265 -17.89 2.22 7.30
C LEU A 265 -16.84 2.86 8.21
N HIS A 266 -15.92 3.63 7.65
CA HIS A 266 -14.82 4.27 8.40
C HIS A 266 -15.35 5.21 9.48
N LYS A 267 -16.33 6.05 9.15
CA LYS A 267 -16.99 6.92 10.14
C LYS A 267 -17.67 6.11 11.25
N SER A 268 -18.25 4.94 10.94
CA SER A 268 -18.95 4.09 11.92
C SER A 268 -18.03 3.37 12.91
N VAL A 269 -16.72 3.30 12.62
CA VAL A 269 -15.69 2.75 13.52
C VAL A 269 -14.86 3.84 14.18
N GLY A 270 -15.31 5.10 14.10
CA GLY A 270 -14.65 6.23 14.76
C GLY A 270 -13.45 6.80 13.99
N SER A 271 -13.24 6.40 12.73
CA SER A 271 -12.21 7.03 11.89
C SER A 271 -12.65 8.41 11.41
N TYR A 272 -11.68 9.29 11.17
CA TYR A 272 -11.88 10.63 10.62
C TYR A 272 -11.10 10.84 9.33
N GLU A 273 -11.58 11.76 8.51
CA GLU A 273 -10.92 12.15 7.27
C GLU A 273 -9.73 13.08 7.56
N ASN A 274 -8.58 12.80 6.95
CA ASN A 274 -7.34 13.55 7.10
C ASN A 274 -6.74 13.87 5.73
N GLY A 275 -7.50 14.61 4.90
CA GLY A 275 -7.07 15.11 3.59
C GLY A 275 -7.20 14.12 2.42
N SER A 276 -6.84 14.60 1.22
CA SER A 276 -6.89 13.81 -0.01
C SER A 276 -5.53 13.24 -0.39
N CYS A 277 -5.49 11.94 -0.65
CA CYS A 277 -4.40 11.25 -1.33
C CYS A 277 -4.58 11.36 -2.85
N ARG A 278 -3.54 11.81 -3.55
CA ARG A 278 -3.55 12.04 -5.00
C ARG A 278 -2.68 11.00 -5.71
N HIS A 279 -3.17 10.50 -6.83
CA HIS A 279 -2.58 9.39 -7.57
C HIS A 279 -2.02 9.91 -8.87
N PHE A 280 -0.76 9.62 -9.17
CA PHE A 280 -0.05 10.14 -10.34
C PHE A 280 0.53 8.99 -11.14
N ILE A 281 0.47 9.08 -12.48
CA ILE A 281 1.05 8.07 -13.38
C ILE A 281 1.88 8.74 -14.47
N SER A 282 3.02 8.15 -14.79
CA SER A 282 3.90 8.58 -15.88
C SER A 282 4.23 7.40 -16.78
N ALA A 283 4.10 7.56 -18.09
CA ALA A 283 4.63 6.59 -19.04
C ALA A 283 6.15 6.74 -19.14
N VAL A 284 6.86 5.62 -19.18
CA VAL A 284 8.30 5.60 -19.38
C VAL A 284 8.59 5.96 -20.85
N PRO A 285 9.38 7.01 -21.13
CA PRO A 285 9.72 7.39 -22.50
C PRO A 285 10.48 6.27 -23.23
N ASN A 286 10.25 6.12 -24.53
CA ASN A 286 10.97 5.16 -25.38
C ASN A 286 12.47 5.42 -25.41
#